data_AF-A0A3Q2ZR78-F1
#
_entry.id   AF-A0A3Q2ZR78-F1
#
_cell.length_a   1.000
_cell.length_b   1.000
_cell.length_c   1.000
_cell.angle_alpha   90.00
_cell.angle_beta   90.00
_cell.angle_gamma   90.00
#
_symmetry.space_group_name_H-M   'P 1'
#
loop_
_entity.id
_entity.type
_entity.pdbx_description
1 polymer ?
#
loop_
_entity_poly.entity_id
_entity_poly.type
_entity_poly.pdbx_seq_one_letter_code
_entity_poly.pdbx_strand_id
1 'polypeptide(L)'
;MSRLEQLQRGLDSAGQAHVLRFWSELSEEQQEVFLQDLVLLDLQRLKEHCEAASRAAAGPAPTLDRVMEPVPPEITGSVTRSDPESLTRWEDEGEGQNRNRVV
;
A
#
# COMPACT_ATOMS: atom_id res chain seq x y z
N MET A 1 5.41 -29.41 -12.07
CA MET A 1 4.18 -28.68 -11.78
C MET A 1 4.12 -27.47 -12.69
N SER A 2 3.00 -27.23 -13.36
CA SER A 2 2.81 -26.06 -14.22
C SER A 2 2.60 -24.79 -13.38
N ARG A 3 2.81 -23.60 -13.98
CA ARG A 3 2.49 -22.31 -13.32
C ARG A 3 1.03 -22.24 -12.89
N LEU A 4 0.14 -22.77 -13.71
CA LEU A 4 -1.29 -22.84 -13.42
C LEU A 4 -1.58 -23.69 -12.18
N GLU A 5 -0.94 -24.85 -12.03
CA GLU A 5 -1.12 -25.72 -10.85
C GLU A 5 -0.60 -25.08 -9.55
N GLN A 6 0.50 -24.33 -9.62
CA GLN A 6 1.02 -23.59 -8.47
C GLN A 6 0.06 -22.48 -8.05
N LEU A 7 -0.48 -21.74 -9.02
CA LEU A 7 -1.41 -20.66 -8.78
C LEU A 7 -2.77 -21.16 -8.26
N GLN A 8 -3.28 -22.27 -8.80
CA GLN A 8 -4.49 -22.94 -8.29
C GLN A 8 -4.36 -23.27 -6.81
N ARG A 9 -3.24 -23.86 -6.38
CA ARG A 9 -3.02 -24.15 -4.95
C ARG A 9 -2.94 -22.88 -4.10
N GLY A 10 -2.29 -21.83 -4.61
CA GLY A 10 -2.23 -20.54 -3.93
C GLY A 10 -3.63 -19.94 -3.74
N LEU A 11 -4.43 -19.92 -4.80
CA LEU A 11 -5.82 -19.45 -4.76
C LEU A 11 -6.68 -20.30 -3.83
N ASP A 12 -6.54 -21.63 -3.86
CA ASP A 12 -7.27 -22.54 -2.97
C ASP A 12 -6.91 -22.30 -1.50
N SER A 13 -5.61 -22.16 -1.17
CA SER A 13 -5.17 -21.84 0.19
C SER A 13 -5.66 -20.47 0.67
N ALA A 14 -5.76 -19.51 -0.24
CA ALA A 14 -6.32 -18.19 0.04
C ALA A 14 -7.86 -18.18 0.09
N GLY A 15 -8.54 -19.28 -0.27
CA GLY A 15 -10.01 -19.33 -0.38
C GLY A 15 -10.57 -18.55 -1.59
N GLN A 16 -9.74 -18.30 -2.59
CA GLN A 16 -10.02 -17.49 -3.79
C GLN A 16 -10.20 -18.35 -5.05
N ALA A 17 -10.58 -19.62 -4.89
CA ALA A 17 -10.81 -20.56 -6.01
C ALA A 17 -11.79 -20.02 -7.08
N HIS A 18 -12.70 -19.14 -6.69
CA HIS A 18 -13.69 -18.53 -7.58
C HIS A 18 -13.07 -17.68 -8.71
N VAL A 19 -11.84 -17.22 -8.55
CA VAL A 19 -11.09 -16.45 -9.57
C VAL A 19 -10.90 -17.26 -10.86
N LEU A 20 -10.86 -18.59 -10.79
CA LEU A 20 -10.71 -19.49 -11.94
C LEU A 20 -12.03 -20.07 -12.45
N ARG A 21 -13.18 -19.59 -11.95
CA ARG A 21 -14.51 -20.13 -12.32
C ARG A 21 -14.77 -20.14 -13.82
N PHE A 22 -14.30 -19.14 -14.54
CA PHE A 22 -14.54 -18.94 -15.97
C PHE A 22 -13.29 -19.23 -16.82
N TRP A 23 -12.31 -19.95 -16.26
CA TRP A 23 -11.04 -20.24 -16.93
C TRP A 23 -11.22 -20.92 -18.29
N SER A 24 -12.20 -21.82 -18.42
CA SER A 24 -12.50 -22.52 -19.67
C SER A 24 -13.15 -21.65 -20.75
N GLU A 25 -13.63 -20.46 -20.40
CA GLU A 25 -14.26 -19.51 -21.32
C GLU A 25 -13.25 -18.50 -21.88
N LEU A 26 -12.03 -18.47 -21.35
CA LEU A 26 -10.95 -17.57 -21.78
C LEU A 26 -10.20 -18.14 -22.99
N SER A 27 -9.86 -17.28 -23.95
CA SER A 27 -8.90 -17.61 -25.02
C SER A 27 -7.50 -17.82 -24.45
N GLU A 28 -6.60 -18.47 -25.21
CA GLU A 28 -5.20 -18.68 -24.78
C GLU A 28 -4.49 -17.36 -24.45
N GLU A 29 -4.72 -16.32 -25.24
CA GLU A 29 -4.16 -14.98 -25.01
C GLU A 29 -4.69 -14.36 -23.70
N GLN A 30 -6.00 -14.50 -23.44
CA GLN A 30 -6.61 -14.02 -22.19
C GLN A 30 -6.10 -14.79 -20.98
N GLN A 31 -5.91 -16.11 -21.11
CA GLN A 31 -5.33 -16.95 -20.07
C GLN A 31 -3.89 -16.52 -19.75
N GLU A 32 -3.08 -16.22 -20.77
CA GLU A 32 -1.69 -15.82 -20.58
C GLU A 32 -1.56 -14.45 -19.88
N VAL A 33 -2.38 -13.48 -20.26
CA VAL A 33 -2.44 -12.17 -19.59
C VAL A 33 -2.88 -12.34 -18.14
N PHE A 34 -3.95 -13.10 -17.90
CA PHE A 34 -4.48 -13.32 -16.56
C PHE A 34 -3.48 -14.03 -15.64
N LEU A 35 -2.73 -15.00 -16.16
CA LEU A 35 -1.67 -15.66 -15.40
C LEU A 35 -0.52 -14.72 -15.04
N GLN A 36 -0.13 -13.84 -15.96
CA GLN A 36 0.92 -12.85 -15.69
C GLN A 36 0.51 -11.91 -14.55
N ASP A 37 -0.72 -11.43 -14.56
CA ASP A 37 -1.25 -10.55 -13.51
C ASP A 37 -1.28 -11.27 -12.16
N LEU A 38 -1.79 -12.50 -12.12
CA LEU A 38 -1.93 -13.26 -10.86
C LEU A 38 -0.59 -13.70 -10.26
N VAL A 39 0.45 -13.89 -11.06
CA VAL A 39 1.80 -14.24 -10.56
C VAL A 39 2.46 -13.07 -9.83
N LEU A 40 2.08 -11.83 -10.13
CA LEU A 40 2.59 -10.64 -9.44
C LEU A 40 1.95 -10.44 -8.06
N LEU A 41 0.86 -11.14 -7.76
CA LEU A 41 0.12 -11.00 -6.52
C LEU A 41 0.61 -12.00 -5.47
N ASP A 42 0.89 -11.48 -4.27
CA ASP A 42 0.97 -12.30 -3.07
C ASP A 42 -0.45 -12.54 -2.54
N LEU A 43 -1.07 -13.63 -2.98
CA LEU A 43 -2.46 -13.98 -2.67
C LEU A 43 -2.72 -14.14 -1.17
N GLN A 44 -1.73 -14.65 -0.43
CA GLN A 44 -1.85 -14.87 1.00
C GLN A 44 -1.83 -13.54 1.75
N ARG A 45 -0.89 -12.66 1.40
CA ARG A 45 -0.80 -11.32 1.99
C ARG A 45 -1.99 -10.45 1.63
N LEU A 46 -2.51 -10.57 0.41
CA LEU A 46 -3.71 -9.85 -0.02
C LEU A 46 -4.93 -10.22 0.83
N LYS A 47 -5.14 -11.52 1.08
CA LYS A 47 -6.21 -12.01 1.96
C LYS A 47 -6.09 -11.41 3.36
N GLU A 48 -4.91 -11.49 3.97
CA GLU A 48 -4.67 -10.98 5.31
C GLU A 48 -4.98 -9.49 5.43
N HIS A 49 -4.57 -8.69 4.44
CA HIS A 49 -4.86 -7.26 4.38
C HIS A 49 -6.36 -6.97 4.24
N CYS A 50 -7.05 -7.65 3.32
CA CYS A 50 -8.48 -7.46 3.11
C CYS A 50 -9.29 -7.82 4.37
N GLU A 51 -8.94 -8.92 5.03
CA GLU A 51 -9.59 -9.32 6.27
C GLU A 51 -9.29 -8.35 7.43
N ALA A 52 -8.04 -7.88 7.55
CA ALA A 52 -7.68 -6.89 8.56
C ALA A 52 -8.42 -5.56 8.35
N ALA A 53 -8.49 -5.08 7.11
CA ALA A 53 -9.25 -3.89 6.76
C ALA A 53 -10.74 -4.04 7.06
N SER A 54 -11.34 -5.18 6.69
CA SER A 54 -12.75 -5.47 6.96
C SER A 54 -13.05 -5.54 8.46
N ARG A 55 -12.18 -6.17 9.25
CA ARG A 55 -12.29 -6.20 10.72
C ARG A 55 -12.16 -4.82 11.34
N ALA A 56 -11.23 -4.00 10.86
CA ALA A 56 -11.05 -2.63 11.35
C ALA A 56 -12.27 -1.75 11.03
N ALA A 57 -12.85 -1.90 9.84
CA ALA A 57 -14.04 -1.16 9.41
C ALA A 57 -15.31 -1.59 10.15
N ALA A 58 -15.46 -2.88 10.47
CA ALA A 58 -16.60 -3.41 11.20
C ALA A 58 -16.53 -3.16 12.72
N GLY A 59 -15.34 -2.81 13.23
CA GLY A 59 -15.15 -2.48 14.64
C GLY A 59 -15.88 -1.18 15.03
N PRO A 60 -16.20 -0.99 16.32
CA PRO A 60 -16.68 0.30 16.80
C PRO A 60 -15.66 1.37 16.44
N ALA A 61 -16.13 2.55 16.03
CA ALA A 61 -15.25 3.69 15.80
C ALA A 61 -14.38 3.86 17.04
N PRO A 62 -13.05 3.72 16.94
CA PRO A 62 -12.20 3.87 18.10
C PRO A 62 -12.45 5.25 18.69
N THR A 63 -12.49 5.37 20.01
CA THR A 63 -12.59 6.67 20.71
C THR A 63 -11.27 7.43 20.59
N LEU A 64 -10.77 7.59 19.36
CA LEU A 64 -9.54 8.29 19.02
C LEU A 64 -9.58 9.71 19.52
N ASP A 65 -10.75 10.34 19.51
CA ASP A 65 -10.95 11.70 20.03
C ASP A 65 -10.58 11.84 21.51
N ARG A 66 -10.58 10.75 22.29
CA ARG A 66 -10.23 10.76 23.72
C ARG A 66 -8.72 10.65 23.99
N VAL A 67 -7.94 10.26 22.99
CA VAL A 67 -6.49 9.97 23.12
C VAL A 67 -5.63 10.67 22.06
N MET A 68 -6.24 11.34 21.08
CA MET A 68 -5.51 12.16 20.12
C MET A 68 -5.13 13.50 20.74
N GLU A 69 -3.85 13.82 20.67
CA GLU A 69 -3.30 15.13 21.02
C GLU A 69 -2.68 15.78 19.76
N PRO A 70 -2.59 17.13 19.72
CA PRO A 70 -1.88 17.83 18.66
C PRO A 70 -0.42 17.38 18.57
N VAL A 71 0.14 17.39 17.36
CA VAL A 71 1.57 17.17 17.18
C VAL A 71 2.34 18.28 17.92
N PRO A 72 3.39 17.93 18.71
CA PRO A 72 4.17 18.91 19.44
C PRO A 72 4.77 19.99 18.50
N PRO A 73 4.73 21.28 18.88
CA PRO A 73 5.20 22.37 18.02
C PRO A 73 6.71 22.32 17.80
N GLU A 74 7.49 21.73 18.70
CA GLU A 74 8.95 21.63 18.61
C GLU A 74 9.40 20.74 17.44
N ILE A 75 8.51 19.89 16.92
CA ILE A 75 8.77 19.00 15.77
C ILE A 75 7.92 19.37 14.55
N THR A 76 7.19 20.49 14.60
CA THR A 76 6.28 20.91 13.54
C THR A 76 6.74 22.22 12.90
N GLY A 77 7.02 22.20 11.61
CA GLY A 77 7.30 23.41 10.81
C GLY A 77 6.04 23.95 10.13
N SER A 78 5.97 25.27 9.90
CA SER A 78 4.83 25.89 9.20
C SER A 78 5.23 27.16 8.45
N VAL A 79 4.95 27.22 7.16
CA VAL A 79 5.24 28.40 6.33
C VAL A 79 4.57 29.68 6.84
N THR A 80 3.38 29.57 7.43
CA THR A 80 2.61 30.73 7.91
C THR A 80 2.87 31.09 9.37
N ARG A 81 3.49 30.19 10.15
CA ARG A 81 3.68 30.36 11.60
C ARG A 81 5.16 30.41 12.02
N SER A 82 6.08 30.06 11.13
CA SER A 82 7.52 30.17 11.34
C SER A 82 8.00 31.59 11.07
N ASP A 83 9.08 31.96 11.74
CA ASP A 83 9.76 33.21 11.47
C ASP A 83 10.49 33.18 10.11
N PRO A 84 10.73 34.33 9.48
CA PRO A 84 11.40 34.40 8.17
C PRO A 84 12.81 33.79 8.15
N GLU A 85 13.55 33.83 9.26
CA GLU A 85 14.93 33.31 9.33
C GLU A 85 14.93 31.78 9.26
N SER A 86 14.01 31.13 9.98
CA SER A 86 13.77 29.69 9.86
C SER A 86 13.40 29.28 8.44
N LEU A 87 12.59 30.08 7.74
CA LEU A 87 12.18 29.78 6.35
C LEU A 87 13.36 29.86 5.37
N THR A 88 14.14 30.94 5.43
CA THR A 88 15.33 31.10 4.59
C THR A 88 16.35 29.99 4.87
N ARG A 89 16.55 29.65 6.15
CA ARG A 89 17.45 28.56 6.52
C ARG A 89 17.02 27.21 5.92
N TRP A 90 15.73 26.88 5.93
CA TRP A 90 15.23 25.64 5.31
C TRP A 90 15.41 25.62 3.79
N GLU A 91 15.25 26.77 3.13
CA GLU A 91 15.51 26.93 1.70
C GLU A 91 16.98 26.68 1.36
N ASP A 92 17.89 27.36 2.07
CA ASP A 92 19.34 27.22 1.88
C ASP A 92 19.83 25.79 2.15
N GLU A 93 19.33 25.16 3.23
CA GLU A 93 19.65 23.75 3.55
C GLU A 93 19.13 22.80 2.46
N GLY A 94 17.95 23.06 1.90
CA GLY A 94 17.37 22.29 0.80
C GLY A 94 18.16 22.42 -0.50
N GLU A 95 18.55 23.64 -0.88
CA GLU A 95 19.40 23.90 -2.03
C GLU A 95 20.78 23.24 -1.89
N GLY A 96 21.38 23.35 -0.70
CA GLY A 96 22.65 22.72 -0.36
C GLY A 96 22.59 21.19 -0.53
N GLN A 97 21.52 20.56 -0.03
CA GLN A 97 21.30 19.12 -0.20
C GLN A 97 21.10 18.72 -1.66
N ASN A 98 20.31 19.48 -2.43
CA ASN A 98 20.08 19.21 -3.84
C ASN A 98 21.39 19.27 -4.64
N ARG A 99 22.20 20.32 -4.41
CA ARG A 99 23.48 20.51 -5.10
C ARG A 99 24.48 19.39 -4.81
N ASN A 100 24.45 18.82 -3.60
CA ASN A 100 25.33 17.73 -3.19
C ASN A 100 24.87 16.33 -3.66
N ARG A 101 23.68 16.22 -4.26
CA ARG A 101 23.08 14.96 -4.72
C ARG A 101 23.27 14.70 -6.21
N VAL A 102 23.75 15.69 -6.95
CA VAL A 102 24.02 15.66 -8.41
C VAL A 102 25.52 15.42 -8.69
N VAL A 103 26.25 14.89 -7.71
CA VAL A 103 27.69 14.54 -7.82
C VAL A 103 27.88 13.04 -7.65
#